data_AF-A0A4Q6A5G3-F1
#
_entry.id   AF-A0A4Q6A5G3-F1
#
_cell.length_a   1.000
_cell.length_b   1.000
_cell.length_c   1.000
_cell.angle_alpha   90.00
_cell.angle_beta   90.00
_cell.angle_gamma   90.00
#
_symmetry.space_group_name_H-M   'P 1'
#
loop_
_entity.id
_entity.type
_entity.pdbx_description
1 polymer ?
#
loop_
_entity_poly.entity_id
_entity_poly.type
_entity_poly.pdbx_seq_one_letter_code
_entity_poly.pdbx_strand_id
1 'polypeptide(L)'
;MQTEEFNLARFLEAQKYSYDIALAELRAGKKQSHWIWYVFPQLKGLGMSSTSERYGLSNLAEARAYVADPVLGPRLREATQAILANPSLTAASIL
;
A
#
# COMPACT_ATOMS: atom_id res chain seq x y z
N MET A 1 21.08 7.33 4.29
CA MET A 1 21.17 6.61 5.59
C MET A 1 19.85 6.71 6.38
N GLN A 2 18.66 6.50 5.79
CA GLN A 2 17.38 6.51 6.53
C GLN A 2 16.46 5.32 6.19
N THR A 3 16.86 4.44 5.28
CA THR A 3 16.06 3.29 4.84
C THR A 3 16.17 2.08 5.77
N GLU A 4 17.29 1.91 6.47
CA GLU A 4 17.53 0.77 7.37
C GLU A 4 16.75 0.85 8.70
N GLU A 5 16.30 2.05 9.10
CA GLU A 5 15.69 2.27 10.43
C GLU A 5 14.27 1.68 10.55
N PHE A 6 13.52 1.61 9.44
CA PHE A 6 12.09 1.31 9.47
C PHE A 6 11.70 -0.09 8.99
N ASN A 7 12.67 -0.96 8.65
CA ASN A 7 12.40 -2.29 8.09
C ASN A 7 11.35 -2.25 6.96
N LEU A 8 11.62 -1.47 5.90
CA LEU A 8 10.71 -1.35 4.75
C LEU A 8 10.63 -2.66 3.93
N ALA A 9 11.59 -3.57 4.11
CA ALA A 9 11.63 -4.88 3.46
C ALA A 9 10.33 -5.68 3.68
N ARG A 10 9.66 -5.54 4.83
CA ARG A 10 8.38 -6.21 5.09
C ARG A 10 7.31 -5.88 4.05
N PHE A 11 7.28 -4.65 3.53
CA PHE A 11 6.35 -4.26 2.48
C PHE A 11 6.73 -4.84 1.13
N LEU A 12 8.03 -4.81 0.80
CA LEU A 12 8.56 -5.37 -0.45
C LEU A 12 8.28 -6.86 -0.55
N GLU A 13 8.53 -7.60 0.53
CA GLU A 13 8.27 -9.04 0.63
C GLU A 13 6.78 -9.35 0.46
N ALA A 14 5.91 -8.61 1.16
CA ALA A 14 4.45 -8.79 1.05
C ALA A 14 3.95 -8.50 -0.37
N GLN A 15 4.50 -7.47 -1.02
CA GLN A 15 4.12 -7.07 -2.38
C GLN A 15 4.69 -7.99 -3.47
N LYS A 16 5.74 -8.79 -3.18
CA LYS A 16 6.50 -9.56 -4.18
C LYS A 16 5.62 -10.40 -5.12
N TYR A 17 4.55 -11.00 -4.60
CA TYR A 17 3.66 -11.88 -5.36
C TYR A 17 2.21 -11.39 -5.41
N SER A 18 1.92 -10.22 -4.84
CA SER A 18 0.55 -9.71 -4.69
C SER A 18 0.32 -8.36 -5.34
N TYR A 19 1.39 -7.61 -5.65
CA TYR A 19 1.26 -6.27 -6.20
C TYR A 19 0.60 -6.26 -7.58
N ASP A 20 0.98 -7.19 -8.46
CA ASP A 20 0.38 -7.28 -9.79
C ASP A 20 -1.11 -7.65 -9.73
N ILE A 21 -1.49 -8.48 -8.75
CA ILE A 21 -2.89 -8.83 -8.47
C ILE A 21 -3.65 -7.58 -7.97
N ALA A 22 -3.08 -6.86 -7.00
CA ALA A 22 -3.67 -5.62 -6.49
C ALA A 22 -3.89 -4.59 -7.61
N LEU A 23 -2.88 -4.41 -8.46
CA LEU A 23 -2.93 -3.47 -9.57
C LEU A 23 -3.98 -3.87 -10.61
N ALA A 24 -4.09 -5.16 -10.93
CA ALA A 24 -5.13 -5.67 -11.82
C ALA A 24 -6.55 -5.45 -11.25
N GLU A 25 -6.75 -5.72 -9.96
CA GLU A 25 -8.02 -5.50 -9.26
C GLU A 25 -8.40 -4.01 -9.20
N LEU A 26 -7.44 -3.13 -8.93
CA LEU A 26 -7.64 -1.68 -8.92
C LEU A 26 -8.02 -1.16 -10.31
N ARG A 27 -7.34 -1.64 -11.37
CA ARG A 27 -7.66 -1.30 -12.77
C ARG A 27 -9.04 -1.82 -13.18
N ALA A 28 -9.44 -2.99 -12.67
CA ALA A 28 -10.78 -3.54 -12.87
C ALA A 28 -11.86 -2.83 -12.03
N GLY A 29 -11.47 -1.87 -11.17
CA GLY A 29 -12.39 -1.07 -10.37
C GLY A 29 -13.01 -1.83 -9.20
N LYS A 30 -12.42 -2.94 -8.76
CA LYS A 30 -12.91 -3.73 -7.62
C LYS A 30 -11.83 -4.59 -6.99
N LYS A 31 -11.48 -4.28 -5.75
CA LYS A 31 -10.65 -5.11 -4.87
C LYS A 31 -11.36 -6.41 -4.53
N GLN A 32 -10.62 -7.51 -4.56
CA GLN A 32 -11.10 -8.87 -4.29
C GLN A 32 -10.18 -9.60 -3.31
N SER A 33 -8.88 -9.33 -3.35
CA SER A 33 -7.88 -10.05 -2.56
C SER A 33 -7.36 -9.27 -1.34
N HIS A 34 -6.53 -9.93 -0.54
CA HIS A 34 -6.03 -9.44 0.76
C HIS A 34 -4.67 -8.72 0.64
N TRP A 35 -4.67 -7.47 0.19
CA TRP A 35 -3.43 -6.70 0.00
C TRP A 35 -3.41 -5.27 0.56
N ILE A 36 -4.55 -4.77 1.07
CA ILE A 36 -4.73 -3.35 1.38
C ILE A 36 -3.68 -2.80 2.35
N TRP A 37 -3.31 -3.58 3.36
CA TRP A 37 -2.42 -3.13 4.44
C TRP A 37 -1.02 -2.77 3.99
N TYR A 38 -0.50 -3.38 2.93
CA TYR A 38 0.88 -3.20 2.47
C TYR A 38 0.99 -2.55 1.10
N VAL A 39 -0.13 -2.33 0.39
CA VAL A 39 -0.22 -1.51 -0.82
C VAL A 39 -0.65 -0.07 -0.49
N PHE A 40 -1.63 0.09 0.41
CA PHE A 40 -2.05 1.38 0.98
C PHE A 40 -1.89 1.34 2.51
N PRO A 41 -0.64 1.37 3.01
CA PRO A 41 -0.41 1.29 4.44
C PRO A 41 -0.96 2.53 5.16
N GLN A 42 -1.55 2.30 6.33
CA GLN A 42 -2.08 3.34 7.22
C GLN A 42 -1.17 3.50 8.45
N LEU A 43 -1.42 4.54 9.26
CA LEU A 43 -0.73 4.69 10.55
C LEU A 43 -1.07 3.52 11.49
N LYS A 44 -0.07 3.04 12.25
CA LYS A 44 -0.27 2.07 13.33
C LYS A 44 -1.30 2.56 14.35
N GLY A 45 -2.02 1.62 14.96
CA GLY A 45 -3.08 1.91 15.93
C GLY A 45 -4.44 2.27 15.31
N LEU A 46 -4.52 2.59 14.01
CA LEU A 46 -5.81 2.85 13.35
C LEU A 46 -6.60 1.57 13.04
N GLY A 47 -5.92 0.44 12.94
CA GLY A 47 -6.54 -0.86 12.67
C GLY A 47 -6.27 -1.83 13.81
N MET A 48 -7.24 -2.69 14.11
CA MET A 48 -7.17 -3.61 15.26
C MET A 48 -6.65 -5.01 14.91
N SER A 49 -6.36 -5.30 13.64
CA SER A 49 -5.87 -6.62 13.23
C SER A 49 -4.34 -6.73 13.37
N SER A 50 -3.84 -7.95 13.59
CA SER A 50 -2.40 -8.23 13.60
C SER A 50 -1.71 -7.83 12.29
N THR A 51 -2.42 -7.93 11.16
CA THR A 51 -1.94 -7.48 9.84
C THR A 51 -1.85 -5.96 9.76
N SER A 52 -2.86 -5.25 10.29
CA SER A 52 -2.84 -3.78 10.40
C SER A 52 -1.71 -3.29 11.31
N GLU A 53 -1.39 -4.02 12.38
CA GLU A 53 -0.25 -3.70 13.25
C GLU A 53 1.10 -3.98 12.57
N ARG A 54 1.22 -5.12 11.87
CA ARG A 54 2.46 -5.51 11.16
C ARG A 54 2.81 -4.53 10.03
N TYR A 55 1.83 -4.14 9.22
CA TYR A 55 2.05 -3.28 8.05
C TYR A 55 1.66 -1.82 8.27
N GLY A 56 1.26 -1.45 9.49
CA GLY A 56 1.09 -0.05 9.82
C GLY A 56 2.42 0.70 9.80
N LEU A 57 2.38 1.96 9.37
CA LEU A 57 3.49 2.91 9.49
C LEU A 57 3.51 3.46 10.91
N SER A 58 4.66 3.44 11.56
CA SER A 58 4.82 3.85 12.95
C SER A 58 4.70 5.36 13.16
N ASN A 59 5.15 6.16 12.19
CA ASN A 59 5.15 7.61 12.27
C ASN A 59 5.37 8.25 10.88
N LEU A 60 5.42 9.59 10.86
CA LEU A 60 5.62 10.38 9.65
C LEU A 60 7.01 10.19 9.00
N ALA A 61 8.06 9.90 9.78
CA ALA A 61 9.39 9.64 9.23
C ALA A 61 9.39 8.32 8.44
N GLU A 62 8.75 7.27 8.96
CA GLU A 62 8.58 6.02 8.23
C GLU A 62 7.72 6.21 6.97
N ALA A 63 6.65 6.99 7.04
CA ALA A 63 5.84 7.30 5.86
C ALA A 63 6.65 8.01 4.76
N ARG A 64 7.54 8.95 5.14
CA ARG A 64 8.46 9.59 4.20
C ARG A 64 9.46 8.60 3.61
N ALA A 65 10.02 7.71 4.44
CA ALA A 65 10.92 6.67 3.98
C ALA A 65 10.24 5.70 2.99
N TYR A 66 9.00 5.30 3.27
CA TYR A 66 8.19 4.47 2.37
C TYR A 66 7.98 5.14 1.00
N VAL A 67 7.65 6.43 0.97
CA VAL A 67 7.45 7.17 -0.29
C VAL A 67 8.76 7.43 -1.05
N ALA A 68 9.89 7.56 -0.33
CA ALA A 68 11.21 7.77 -0.90
C ALA A 68 11.88 6.48 -1.39
N ASP A 69 11.41 5.32 -0.94
CA ASP A 69 11.91 4.02 -1.39
C ASP A 69 11.73 3.87 -2.92
N PRO A 70 12.75 3.40 -3.65
CA PRO A 70 12.76 3.35 -5.10
C PRO A 70 11.73 2.38 -5.71
N VAL A 71 11.13 1.48 -4.92
CA VAL A 71 10.10 0.55 -5.38
C VAL A 71 8.75 0.89 -4.77
N LEU A 72 8.66 1.07 -3.45
CA LEU A 72 7.39 1.30 -2.75
C LEU A 72 6.76 2.64 -3.14
N GLY A 73 7.57 3.69 -3.27
CA GLY A 73 7.11 5.02 -3.68
C GLY A 73 6.45 5.04 -5.07
N PRO A 74 7.12 4.54 -6.13
CA PRO A 74 6.51 4.39 -7.44
C PRO A 74 5.26 3.51 -7.43
N ARG A 75 5.28 2.39 -6.71
CA ARG A 75 4.13 1.47 -6.62
C ARG A 75 2.91 2.09 -5.95
N LEU A 76 3.09 2.89 -4.90
CA LEU A 76 2.00 3.62 -4.26
C LEU A 76 1.36 4.60 -5.26
N ARG A 77 2.18 5.35 -6.01
CA ARG A 77 1.70 6.28 -7.04
C ARG A 77 0.93 5.57 -8.14
N GLU A 78 1.45 4.46 -8.65
CA GLU A 78 0.80 3.67 -9.70
C GLU A 78 -0.55 3.11 -9.20
N ALA A 79 -0.61 2.57 -7.98
CA ALA A 79 -1.85 2.07 -7.39
C ALA A 79 -2.89 3.20 -7.20
N THR A 80 -2.47 4.38 -6.73
CA THR A 80 -3.35 5.56 -6.64
C THR A 80 -3.85 5.99 -8.02
N GLN A 81 -2.98 6.00 -9.03
CA GLN A 81 -3.37 6.33 -10.40
C GLN A 81 -4.37 5.32 -10.97
N ALA A 82 -4.23 4.03 -10.68
CA ALA A 82 -5.19 3.01 -11.11
C ALA A 82 -6.60 3.24 -10.54
N ILE A 83 -6.71 3.71 -9.29
CA ILE A 83 -7.99 4.14 -8.71
C ILE A 83 -8.54 5.35 -9.46
N LEU A 84 -7.72 6.40 -9.64
CA LEU A 84 -8.14 7.66 -10.27
C LEU A 84 -8.52 7.49 -11.75
N ALA A 85 -8.00 6.46 -12.43
CA ALA A 85 -8.34 6.12 -13.81
C ALA A 85 -9.76 5.54 -13.99
N ASN A 86 -10.52 5.38 -12.90
CA ASN A 86 -11.92 4.93 -12.91
C ASN A 86 -12.90 6.07 -12.54
N PRO A 87 -13.06 7.12 -13.36
CA PRO A 87 -13.79 8.34 -12.99
C PRO A 87 -15.30 8.15 -12.76
N SER A 88 -15.88 7.06 -13.25
CA SER A 88 -17.29 6.71 -13.04
C SER A 88 -17.54 5.93 -11.75
N LEU A 89 -16.49 5.51 -11.03
CA LEU A 89 -16.57 4.73 -9.81
C LEU A 89 -16.14 5.56 -8.60
N THR A 90 -16.75 5.29 -7.45
CA THR A 90 -16.30 5.88 -6.19
C THR A 90 -15.21 5.02 -5.57
N ALA A 91 -14.37 5.62 -4.71
CA ALA A 91 -13.36 4.86 -3.97
C ALA A 91 -13.98 3.72 -3.13
N ALA A 92 -15.17 3.93 -2.57
CA ALA A 92 -15.90 2.92 -1.79
C ALA A 92 -16.41 1.74 -2.65
N SER A 93 -16.54 1.91 -3.96
CA SER A 93 -16.89 0.82 -4.89
C SER A 93 -15.65 0.01 -5.31
N ILE A 94 -14.48 0.65 -5.29
CA ILE A 94 -13.23 0.04 -5.72
C ILE A 94 -12.53 -0.70 -4.56
N LEU A 95 -12.53 -0.15 -3.35
CA LEU A 95 -11.75 -0.64 -2.19
C LEU A 95 -12.56 -1.49 -1.22
#